data_AF-A0A834A5E4-F1
#
_entry.id   AF-A0A834A5E4-F1
#
_cell.length_a   1.000
_cell.length_b   1.000
_cell.length_c   1.000
_cell.angle_alpha   90.00
_cell.angle_beta   90.00
_cell.angle_gamma   90.00
#
_symmetry.space_group_name_H-M   'P 1'
#
loop_
_entity.id
_entity.type
_entity.pdbx_description
1 polymer ?
#
loop_
_entity_poly.entity_id
_entity_poly.type
_entity_poly.pdbx_seq_one_letter_code
_entity_poly.pdbx_strand_id
1 'polypeptide(L)'
;MPKPGVFDFINKAKWDAWNALGSMPKETARQSYVDLVSSLSSSSMSSSQVKPGADRKQQEYENLVVTSEDGITKIILNRPTKKNAINTQMYQEIILALKAASKDNSVLTVLTGNGDYYCSGNDLTDFSGITAGEIEEKVKNNLDMLRVFVNSFIDFPKPLIAVVNGPAVGIAVTILGLCDAVYASDRK
;
A
#
# COMPACT_ATOMS: atom_id res chain seq x y z
N MET A 1 9.92 -6.84 -32.52
CA MET A 1 8.94 -5.99 -33.26
C MET A 1 9.53 -5.63 -34.62
N PRO A 2 8.74 -5.61 -35.70
CA PRO A 2 9.20 -5.14 -37.01
C PRO A 2 9.62 -3.67 -36.94
N LYS A 3 10.66 -3.29 -37.71
CA LYS A 3 11.17 -1.92 -37.75
C LYS A 3 10.14 -1.00 -38.42
N PRO A 4 9.66 0.07 -37.76
CA PRO A 4 8.66 0.96 -38.32
C PRO A 4 9.20 1.80 -39.48
N GLY A 5 8.29 2.25 -40.35
CA GLY A 5 8.61 3.05 -41.54
C GLY A 5 9.13 4.46 -41.22
N VAL A 6 9.84 5.07 -42.17
CA VAL A 6 10.60 6.33 -41.98
C VAL A 6 9.71 7.53 -41.59
N PHE A 7 8.41 7.48 -41.89
CA PHE A 7 7.44 8.55 -41.61
C PHE A 7 6.58 8.29 -40.36
N ASP A 8 6.78 7.18 -39.65
CA ASP A 8 6.08 6.85 -38.40
C ASP A 8 6.97 7.19 -37.19
N PHE A 9 7.04 8.48 -36.88
CA PHE A 9 7.95 9.04 -35.88
C PHE A 9 7.70 8.53 -34.46
N ILE A 10 6.45 8.24 -34.10
CA ILE A 10 6.07 7.78 -32.76
C ILE A 10 6.50 6.33 -32.56
N ASN A 11 6.21 5.44 -33.52
CA ASN A 11 6.64 4.06 -33.40
C ASN A 11 8.15 3.92 -33.60
N LYS A 12 8.78 4.77 -34.41
CA LYS A 12 10.23 4.86 -34.52
C LYS A 12 10.90 5.27 -33.20
N ALA A 13 10.40 6.30 -32.51
CA ALA A 13 10.90 6.68 -31.20
C ALA A 13 10.75 5.58 -30.14
N LYS A 14 9.61 4.87 -30.15
CA LYS A 14 9.40 3.69 -29.28
C LYS A 14 10.35 2.54 -29.63
N TRP A 15 10.58 2.29 -30.91
CA TRP A 15 11.50 1.26 -31.41
C TRP A 15 12.96 1.59 -31.06
N ASP A 16 13.36 2.85 -31.21
CA ASP A 16 14.68 3.35 -30.85
C ASP A 16 14.90 3.29 -29.33
N ALA A 17 13.91 3.67 -28.52
CA ALA A 17 13.96 3.56 -27.06
C ALA A 17 14.03 2.09 -26.60
N TRP A 18 13.27 1.20 -27.23
CA TRP A 18 13.31 -0.24 -26.96
C TRP A 18 14.67 -0.86 -27.32
N ASN A 19 15.27 -0.45 -28.44
CA ASN A 19 16.61 -0.93 -28.84
C ASN A 19 17.74 -0.33 -28.01
N ALA A 20 17.61 0.92 -27.56
CA ALA A 20 18.56 1.54 -26.63
C ALA A 20 18.60 0.81 -25.27
N LEU A 21 17.48 0.21 -24.85
CA LEU A 21 17.41 -0.65 -23.67
C LEU A 21 17.81 -2.11 -23.94
N GLY A 22 17.72 -2.56 -25.19
CA GLY A 22 17.90 -3.96 -25.58
C GLY A 22 19.35 -4.46 -25.65
N SER A 23 20.35 -3.56 -25.68
CA SER A 23 21.77 -3.92 -25.74
C SER A 23 22.49 -3.86 -24.39
N MET A 24 21.80 -3.51 -23.31
CA MET A 24 22.42 -3.41 -21.98
C MET A 24 22.44 -4.80 -21.33
N PRO A 25 23.63 -5.38 -21.04
CA PRO A 25 23.71 -6.63 -20.29
C PRO A 25 22.98 -6.47 -18.95
N LYS A 26 22.24 -7.50 -18.53
CA LYS A 26 21.43 -7.50 -17.31
C LYS A 26 22.23 -7.06 -16.07
N GLU A 27 23.50 -7.41 -16.02
CA GLU A 27 24.46 -7.09 -14.98
C GLU A 27 24.80 -5.59 -14.96
N THR A 28 24.89 -4.96 -16.13
CA THR A 28 25.09 -3.51 -16.25
C THR A 28 23.86 -2.75 -15.77
N ALA A 29 22.66 -3.19 -16.15
CA ALA A 29 21.41 -2.58 -15.66
C ALA A 29 21.25 -2.72 -14.14
N ARG A 30 21.62 -3.88 -13.58
CA ARG A 30 21.65 -4.12 -12.14
C ARG A 30 22.64 -3.22 -11.43
N GLN A 31 23.85 -3.04 -11.99
CA GLN A 31 24.86 -2.16 -11.39
C GLN A 31 24.42 -0.69 -11.43
N SER A 32 23.86 -0.21 -12.56
CA SER A 32 23.33 1.16 -12.64
C SER A 32 22.20 1.42 -11.65
N TYR A 33 21.37 0.42 -11.35
CA TYR A 33 20.36 0.52 -10.29
C TYR A 33 20.98 0.61 -8.88
N VAL A 34 21.98 -0.23 -8.59
CA VAL A 34 22.72 -0.19 -7.31
C VAL A 34 23.40 1.17 -7.12
N ASP A 35 24.06 1.68 -8.15
CA ASP A 35 24.78 2.97 -8.10
C ASP A 35 23.80 4.13 -7.88
N LEU A 36 22.62 4.09 -8.52
CA LEU A 36 21.56 5.07 -8.31
C LEU A 36 21.05 5.05 -6.87
N VAL A 37 20.73 3.87 -6.33
CA VAL A 37 20.27 3.71 -4.94
C VAL A 37 21.35 4.19 -3.95
N SER A 38 22.62 3.85 -4.19
CA SER A 38 23.74 4.33 -3.37
C SER A 38 23.89 5.84 -3.43
N SER A 39 23.78 6.47 -4.60
CA SER A 39 23.82 7.93 -4.73
C SER A 39 22.69 8.62 -3.97
N LEU A 40 21.48 8.07 -4.01
CA LEU A 40 20.32 8.61 -3.31
C LEU A 40 20.50 8.47 -1.79
N SER A 41 21.03 7.34 -1.33
CA SER A 41 21.35 7.11 0.10
C SER A 41 22.47 8.00 0.63
N SER A 42 23.44 8.38 -0.22
CA SER A 42 24.49 9.33 0.17
C SER A 42 23.98 10.78 0.20
N SER A 43 23.02 11.12 -0.67
CA SER A 43 22.39 12.44 -0.69
C SER A 43 21.45 12.69 0.49
N SER A 44 20.86 11.65 1.08
CA SER A 44 20.01 11.76 2.28
C SER A 44 20.80 11.97 3.59
N MET A 45 22.13 11.76 3.58
CA MET A 45 22.99 11.99 4.75
C MET A 45 23.47 13.45 4.91
N SER A 46 23.23 14.34 3.93
CA SER A 46 23.71 15.73 3.99
C SER A 46 22.65 16.77 4.40
N SER A 47 21.39 16.39 4.62
CA SER A 47 20.34 17.33 5.02
C SER A 47 19.55 16.84 6.22
N SER A 48 20.14 16.89 7.42
CA SER A 48 19.40 16.78 8.68
C SER A 48 20.14 17.43 9.84
N GLN A 49 20.08 18.77 9.91
CA GLN A 49 19.94 19.43 11.20
C GLN A 49 18.50 19.92 11.31
N VAL A 50 17.62 19.08 11.87
CA VAL A 50 16.26 19.46 12.24
C VAL A 50 16.23 19.64 13.75
N LYS A 51 15.85 20.84 14.18
CA LYS A 51 15.60 21.17 15.60
C LYS A 51 14.46 20.29 16.14
N PRO A 52 14.53 19.86 17.42
CA PRO A 52 13.47 19.04 18.01
C PRO A 52 12.21 19.89 18.19
N GLY A 53 11.17 19.57 17.41
CA GLY A 53 9.87 20.25 17.44
C GLY A 53 8.75 19.27 17.77
N ALA A 54 8.26 19.38 19.01
CA ALA A 54 6.96 18.97 19.56
C ALA A 54 6.49 17.51 19.34
N ASP A 55 6.35 16.80 20.46
CA ASP A 55 5.70 15.50 20.65
C ASP A 55 4.40 15.35 19.84
N ARG A 56 4.47 14.72 18.66
CA ARG A 56 3.33 13.97 18.14
C ARG A 56 3.33 12.64 18.86
N LYS A 57 2.39 12.43 19.79
CA LYS A 57 2.07 11.08 20.26
C LYS A 57 1.80 10.23 19.02
N GLN A 58 2.68 9.27 18.74
CA GLN A 58 2.39 8.22 17.76
C GLN A 58 1.11 7.54 18.23
N GLN A 59 0.09 7.55 17.39
CA GLN A 59 -1.14 6.83 17.68
C GLN A 59 -0.78 5.34 17.64
N GLU A 60 -0.86 4.67 18.78
CA GLU A 60 -0.59 3.24 18.87
C GLU A 60 -1.75 2.46 18.23
N TYR A 61 -1.40 1.51 17.37
CA TYR A 61 -2.32 0.58 16.72
C TYR A 61 -1.99 -0.82 17.23
N GLU A 62 -3.01 -1.65 17.47
CA GLU A 62 -2.79 -3.02 17.92
C GLU A 62 -2.51 -3.96 16.74
N ASN A 63 -3.24 -3.77 15.64
CA ASN A 63 -3.23 -4.67 14.50
C ASN A 63 -2.50 -4.07 13.29
N LEU A 64 -2.03 -2.83 13.36
CA LEU A 64 -1.26 -2.15 12.30
C LEU A 64 0.12 -1.72 12.78
N VAL A 65 1.05 -1.58 11.84
CA VAL A 65 2.25 -0.75 12.01
C VAL A 65 2.15 0.41 11.04
N VAL A 66 2.22 1.64 11.54
CA VAL A 66 2.14 2.85 10.72
C VAL A 66 3.42 3.66 10.89
N THR A 67 4.07 3.97 9.78
CA THR A 67 5.33 4.75 9.72
C THR A 67 5.19 5.86 8.68
N SER A 68 5.92 6.96 8.85
CA SER A 68 5.92 8.09 7.90
C SER A 68 7.33 8.62 7.74
N GLU A 69 7.95 8.34 6.60
CA GLU A 69 9.35 8.65 6.30
C GLU A 69 9.46 9.00 4.80
N ASP A 70 10.38 9.90 4.44
CA ASP A 70 10.65 10.29 3.04
C ASP A 70 9.41 10.70 2.22
N GLY A 71 8.44 11.34 2.89
CA GLY A 71 7.18 11.75 2.25
C GLY A 71 6.23 10.59 1.94
N ILE A 72 6.43 9.43 2.55
CA ILE A 72 5.59 8.23 2.38
C ILE A 72 5.03 7.81 3.72
N THR A 73 3.70 7.75 3.83
CA THR A 73 3.05 7.10 4.98
C THR A 73 2.76 5.65 4.63
N LYS A 74 3.35 4.71 5.37
CA LYS A 74 3.20 3.29 5.16
C LYS A 74 2.33 2.68 6.25
N ILE A 75 1.20 2.11 5.85
CA ILE A 75 0.27 1.35 6.68
C ILE A 75 0.51 -0.14 6.43
N ILE A 76 0.93 -0.86 7.45
CA ILE A 76 1.27 -2.29 7.38
C ILE A 76 0.24 -3.07 8.19
N LEU A 77 -0.49 -3.98 7.54
CA LEU A 77 -1.35 -4.95 8.22
C LEU A 77 -0.48 -5.90 9.04
N ASN A 78 -0.66 -5.95 10.36
CA ASN A 78 0.27 -6.60 11.27
C ASN A 78 -0.40 -7.67 12.15
N ARG A 79 -1.09 -8.62 11.51
CA ARG A 79 -1.59 -9.85 12.16
C ARG A 79 -1.06 -11.09 11.42
N PRO A 80 0.27 -11.26 11.25
CA PRO A 80 0.83 -12.31 10.38
C PRO A 80 0.43 -13.73 10.82
N THR A 81 0.30 -13.97 12.13
CA THR A 81 -0.17 -15.25 12.68
C THR A 81 -1.61 -15.61 12.30
N LYS A 82 -2.39 -14.62 11.85
CA LYS A 82 -3.76 -14.75 11.33
C LYS A 82 -3.84 -14.40 9.85
N LYS A 83 -2.71 -14.45 9.12
CA LYS A 83 -2.63 -14.12 7.68
C LYS A 83 -3.19 -12.73 7.35
N ASN A 84 -3.03 -11.80 8.30
CA ASN A 84 -3.57 -10.44 8.24
C ASN A 84 -5.09 -10.39 8.03
N ALA A 85 -5.86 -11.36 8.54
CA ALA A 85 -7.32 -11.28 8.56
C ALA A 85 -7.79 -9.98 9.24
N ILE A 86 -8.81 -9.32 8.67
CA ILE A 86 -9.32 -8.04 9.15
C ILE A 86 -10.47 -8.31 10.13
N ASN A 87 -10.18 -8.10 11.41
CA ASN A 87 -11.20 -8.06 12.45
C ASN A 87 -11.75 -6.63 12.62
N THR A 88 -12.77 -6.48 13.46
CA THR A 88 -13.49 -5.23 13.69
C THR A 88 -12.57 -4.11 14.18
N GLN A 89 -11.57 -4.44 14.99
CA GLN A 89 -10.59 -3.47 15.45
C GLN A 89 -9.67 -3.01 14.33
N MET A 90 -9.14 -3.93 13.52
CA MET A 90 -8.28 -3.60 12.38
C MET A 90 -9.03 -2.74 11.35
N TYR A 91 -10.34 -2.96 11.15
CA TYR A 91 -11.18 -2.07 10.35
C TYR A 91 -11.15 -0.61 10.86
N GLN A 92 -11.37 -0.41 12.16
CA GLN A 92 -11.33 0.91 12.78
C GLN A 92 -9.93 1.54 12.70
N GLU A 93 -8.90 0.74 12.93
CA GLU A 93 -7.51 1.18 12.84
C GLU A 93 -7.13 1.62 11.42
N ILE A 94 -7.57 0.90 10.38
CA ILE A 94 -7.33 1.29 8.98
C ILE A 94 -8.02 2.61 8.67
N ILE A 95 -9.29 2.78 9.07
CA ILE A 95 -10.03 4.04 8.89
C ILE A 95 -9.27 5.20 9.56
N LEU A 96 -8.81 5.00 10.80
CA LEU A 96 -8.06 6.02 11.54
C LEU A 96 -6.71 6.32 10.90
N ALA A 97 -5.99 5.29 10.44
CA ALA A 97 -4.70 5.44 9.77
C ALA A 97 -4.83 6.18 8.44
N LEU A 98 -5.83 5.85 7.60
CA LEU A 98 -6.11 6.60 6.37
C LEU A 98 -6.52 8.05 6.67
N LYS A 99 -7.37 8.27 7.69
CA LYS A 99 -7.75 9.63 8.10
C LYS A 99 -6.56 10.45 8.63
N ALA A 100 -5.58 9.82 9.27
CA ALA A 100 -4.35 10.47 9.70
C ALA A 100 -3.45 10.77 8.50
N ALA A 101 -3.25 9.80 7.61
CA ALA A 101 -2.43 9.92 6.42
C ALA A 101 -2.96 10.97 5.44
N SER A 102 -4.28 11.17 5.37
CA SER A 102 -4.88 12.22 4.52
C SER A 102 -4.54 13.63 4.99
N LYS A 103 -4.15 13.81 6.26
CA LYS A 103 -3.87 15.11 6.89
C LYS A 103 -2.40 15.36 7.18
N ASP A 104 -1.56 14.33 7.09
CA ASP A 104 -0.13 14.47 7.35
C ASP A 104 0.61 15.13 6.17
N ASN A 105 1.94 15.24 6.27
CA ASN A 105 2.80 15.83 5.25
C ASN A 105 3.29 14.83 4.20
N SER A 106 2.83 13.57 4.22
CA SER A 106 3.21 12.58 3.21
C SER A 106 2.62 12.98 1.85
N VAL A 107 3.40 12.71 0.80
CA VAL A 107 3.01 12.90 -0.60
C VAL A 107 2.15 11.73 -1.06
N LEU A 108 2.39 10.52 -0.56
CA LEU A 108 1.61 9.32 -0.89
C LEU A 108 1.49 8.38 0.31
N THR A 109 0.50 7.50 0.24
CA THR A 109 0.26 6.44 1.23
C THR A 109 0.41 5.07 0.61
N VAL A 110 1.08 4.16 1.33
CA VAL A 110 1.23 2.76 0.95
C VAL A 110 0.47 1.86 1.91
N LEU A 111 -0.29 0.91 1.39
CA LEU A 111 -0.89 -0.20 2.14
C LEU A 111 -0.20 -1.52 1.78
N THR A 112 0.25 -2.28 2.78
CA THR A 112 0.90 -3.59 2.56
C THR A 112 0.66 -4.53 3.74
N GLY A 113 0.96 -5.82 3.59
CA GLY A 113 0.87 -6.82 4.65
C GLY A 113 2.24 -7.17 5.26
N ASN A 114 2.27 -7.48 6.55
CA ASN A 114 3.41 -8.12 7.19
C ASN A 114 3.39 -9.64 6.97
N GLY A 115 4.56 -10.26 6.79
CA GLY A 115 4.71 -11.70 6.58
C GLY A 115 4.35 -12.18 5.18
N ASP A 116 3.89 -13.43 5.09
CA ASP A 116 3.71 -14.16 3.82
C ASP A 116 2.39 -13.86 3.11
N TYR A 117 1.43 -13.26 3.81
CA TYR A 117 0.14 -12.88 3.25
C TYR A 117 0.05 -11.36 3.12
N TYR A 118 -0.59 -10.88 2.07
CA TYR A 118 -1.10 -9.51 2.08
C TYR A 118 -2.24 -9.43 3.10
N CYS A 119 -3.32 -10.17 2.85
CA CYS A 119 -4.48 -10.24 3.74
C CYS A 119 -5.45 -11.36 3.34
N SER A 120 -5.86 -12.19 4.28
CA SER A 120 -6.84 -13.27 4.06
C SER A 120 -8.31 -12.82 4.06
N GLY A 121 -8.59 -11.50 4.07
CA GLY A 121 -9.93 -10.95 4.08
C GLY A 121 -10.53 -10.84 5.49
N ASN A 122 -11.86 -10.91 5.60
CA ASN A 122 -12.55 -10.79 6.89
C ASN A 122 -12.17 -11.89 7.87
N ASP A 123 -11.93 -11.52 9.13
CA ASP A 123 -11.75 -12.48 10.20
C ASP A 123 -13.10 -13.12 10.56
N LEU A 124 -13.23 -14.42 10.30
CA LEU A 124 -14.49 -15.13 10.52
C LEU A 124 -14.82 -15.29 12.01
N THR A 125 -13.86 -15.09 12.91
CA THR A 125 -14.11 -15.17 14.35
C THR A 125 -15.03 -14.07 14.85
N ASP A 126 -15.10 -12.93 14.16
CA ASP A 126 -15.97 -11.79 14.52
C ASP A 126 -17.48 -12.14 14.42
N PHE A 127 -17.80 -13.18 13.64
CA PHE A 127 -19.16 -13.68 13.45
C PHE A 127 -19.52 -14.80 14.44
N SER A 128 -18.61 -15.22 15.31
CA SER A 128 -18.89 -16.22 16.34
C SER A 128 -19.65 -15.63 17.54
N GLY A 129 -20.52 -16.43 18.16
CA GLY A 129 -21.19 -16.08 19.43
C GLY A 129 -22.37 -15.11 19.34
N ILE A 130 -22.94 -14.86 18.15
CA ILE A 130 -24.10 -13.96 17.99
C ILE A 130 -25.39 -14.69 18.34
N THR A 131 -26.17 -14.19 19.29
CA THR A 131 -27.51 -14.72 19.60
C THR A 131 -28.57 -14.14 18.68
N ALA A 132 -29.69 -14.85 18.48
CA ALA A 132 -30.73 -14.44 17.52
C ALA A 132 -31.29 -13.02 17.75
N GLY A 133 -31.33 -12.55 19.00
CA GLY A 133 -31.80 -11.19 19.34
C GLY A 133 -30.78 -10.07 19.06
N GLU A 134 -29.51 -10.41 18.84
CA GLU A 134 -28.42 -9.44 18.62
C GLU A 134 -28.03 -9.37 17.13
N ILE A 135 -28.53 -10.28 16.29
CA ILE A 135 -28.17 -10.38 14.87
C ILE A 135 -28.47 -9.08 14.14
N GLU A 136 -29.67 -8.51 14.29
CA GLU A 136 -30.07 -7.32 13.52
C GLU A 136 -29.20 -6.10 13.85
N GLU A 137 -28.96 -5.82 15.13
CA GLU A 137 -28.13 -4.70 15.56
C GLU A 137 -26.67 -4.89 15.11
N LYS A 138 -26.12 -6.10 15.30
CA LYS A 138 -24.74 -6.40 14.91
C LYS A 138 -24.54 -6.35 13.39
N VAL A 139 -25.51 -6.83 12.61
CA VAL A 139 -25.51 -6.70 11.14
C VAL A 139 -25.52 -5.23 10.75
N LYS A 140 -26.39 -4.41 11.35
CA LYS A 140 -26.46 -2.98 11.07
C LYS A 140 -25.13 -2.28 11.38
N ASN A 141 -24.56 -2.51 12.56
CA ASN A 141 -23.30 -1.91 12.99
C ASN A 141 -22.14 -2.33 12.07
N ASN A 142 -22.09 -3.60 11.65
CA ASN A 142 -21.08 -4.09 10.71
C ASN A 142 -21.23 -3.46 9.32
N LEU A 143 -22.46 -3.27 8.83
CA LEU A 143 -22.72 -2.60 7.56
C LEU A 143 -22.30 -1.13 7.59
N ASP A 144 -22.60 -0.42 8.67
CA ASP A 144 -22.21 0.98 8.82
C ASP A 144 -20.69 1.13 8.93
N MET A 145 -20.02 0.24 9.67
CA MET A 145 -18.55 0.20 9.71
C MET A 145 -17.94 -0.10 8.34
N LEU A 146 -18.49 -1.08 7.59
CA LEU A 146 -18.01 -1.40 6.24
C LEU A 146 -18.19 -0.21 5.28
N ARG A 147 -19.30 0.53 5.37
CA ARG A 147 -19.52 1.74 4.59
C ARG A 147 -18.48 2.81 4.88
N VAL A 148 -18.22 3.09 6.16
CA VAL A 148 -17.21 4.06 6.58
C VAL A 148 -15.82 3.61 6.12
N PHE A 149 -15.52 2.32 6.24
CA PHE A 149 -14.27 1.74 5.74
C PHE A 149 -14.11 1.96 4.25
N VAL A 150 -15.08 1.55 3.42
CA VAL A 150 -15.00 1.73 1.96
C VAL A 150 -14.90 3.20 1.58
N ASN A 151 -15.69 4.08 2.20
CA ASN A 151 -15.62 5.52 1.94
C ASN A 151 -14.24 6.11 2.26
N SER A 152 -13.53 5.58 3.27
CA SER A 152 -12.17 6.04 3.58
C SER A 152 -11.15 5.77 2.48
N PHE A 153 -11.40 4.81 1.59
CA PHE A 153 -10.61 4.59 0.37
C PHE A 153 -11.10 5.49 -0.77
N ILE A 154 -12.43 5.59 -0.96
CA ILE A 154 -13.04 6.40 -2.03
C ILE A 154 -12.66 7.88 -1.91
N ASP A 155 -12.73 8.43 -0.69
CA ASP A 155 -12.53 9.85 -0.42
C ASP A 155 -11.06 10.20 -0.11
N PHE A 156 -10.14 9.24 -0.24
CA PHE A 156 -8.74 9.45 0.13
C PHE A 156 -8.06 10.44 -0.84
N PRO A 157 -7.52 11.58 -0.37
CA PRO A 157 -7.18 12.71 -1.24
C PRO A 157 -5.75 12.68 -1.81
N LYS A 158 -4.95 11.66 -1.48
CA LYS A 158 -3.56 11.52 -1.90
C LYS A 158 -3.38 10.22 -2.67
N PRO A 159 -2.32 10.07 -3.49
CA PRO A 159 -2.01 8.79 -4.12
C PRO A 159 -1.95 7.65 -3.09
N LEU A 160 -2.81 6.65 -3.26
CA LEU A 160 -2.89 5.45 -2.44
C LEU A 160 -2.41 4.24 -3.24
N ILE A 161 -1.31 3.64 -2.78
CA ILE A 161 -0.65 2.54 -3.47
C ILE A 161 -0.79 1.27 -2.63
N ALA A 162 -1.28 0.19 -3.22
CA ALA A 162 -1.23 -1.13 -2.61
C ALA A 162 0.04 -1.87 -3.04
N VAL A 163 0.82 -2.34 -2.05
CA VAL A 163 1.95 -3.25 -2.26
C VAL A 163 1.55 -4.63 -1.75
N VAL A 164 1.12 -5.48 -2.67
CA VAL A 164 0.58 -6.81 -2.40
C VAL A 164 1.75 -7.81 -2.32
N ASN A 165 2.24 -8.01 -1.10
CA ASN A 165 3.42 -8.83 -0.78
C ASN A 165 3.20 -10.35 -0.90
N GLY A 166 1.94 -10.80 -0.91
CA GLY A 166 1.56 -12.21 -0.96
C GLY A 166 0.05 -12.38 -1.18
N PRO A 167 -0.55 -13.55 -0.88
CA PRO A 167 -1.95 -13.80 -1.19
C PRO A 167 -2.92 -12.79 -0.57
N ALA A 168 -3.92 -12.42 -1.36
CA ALA A 168 -4.99 -11.48 -1.01
C ALA A 168 -6.36 -12.14 -1.26
N VAL A 169 -7.30 -12.02 -0.31
CA VAL A 169 -8.62 -12.68 -0.39
C VAL A 169 -9.74 -11.73 0.04
N GLY A 170 -10.89 -11.84 -0.63
CA GLY A 170 -12.13 -11.18 -0.23
C GLY A 170 -12.04 -9.65 -0.25
N ILE A 171 -12.43 -9.02 0.86
CA ILE A 171 -12.44 -7.54 0.98
C ILE A 171 -11.08 -6.92 0.65
N ALA A 172 -9.99 -7.63 0.94
CA ALA A 172 -8.62 -7.18 0.65
C ALA A 172 -8.32 -7.07 -0.84
N VAL A 173 -9.03 -7.81 -1.70
CA VAL A 173 -8.93 -7.74 -3.16
C VAL A 173 -9.87 -6.66 -3.69
N THR A 174 -11.10 -6.58 -3.16
CA THR A 174 -12.09 -5.63 -3.68
C THR A 174 -11.69 -4.17 -3.43
N ILE A 175 -10.99 -3.87 -2.32
CA ILE A 175 -10.45 -2.52 -2.08
C ILE A 175 -9.32 -2.13 -3.01
N LEU A 176 -8.66 -3.08 -3.70
CA LEU A 176 -7.56 -2.76 -4.62
C LEU A 176 -8.06 -1.94 -5.83
N GLY A 177 -9.34 -2.09 -6.20
CA GLY A 177 -9.97 -1.28 -7.23
C GLY A 177 -10.19 0.18 -6.83
N LEU A 178 -9.94 0.53 -5.56
CA LEU A 178 -10.00 1.89 -5.02
C LEU A 178 -8.60 2.48 -4.78
N CYS A 179 -7.53 1.75 -5.11
CA CYS A 179 -6.17 2.26 -5.07
C CYS A 179 -5.75 2.83 -6.43
N ASP A 180 -4.85 3.81 -6.44
CA ASP A 180 -4.33 4.43 -7.68
C ASP A 180 -3.33 3.53 -8.40
N ALA A 181 -2.57 2.73 -7.65
CA ALA A 181 -1.64 1.74 -8.19
C ALA A 181 -1.56 0.50 -7.31
N VAL A 182 -1.37 -0.65 -7.96
CA VAL A 182 -1.24 -1.96 -7.30
C VAL A 182 0.01 -2.64 -7.83
N TYR A 183 0.98 -2.88 -6.95
CA TYR A 183 2.18 -3.66 -7.25
C TYR A 183 2.09 -4.99 -6.49
N ALA A 184 2.20 -6.11 -7.22
CA ALA A 184 2.06 -7.43 -6.64
C ALA A 184 3.33 -8.26 -6.82
N SER A 185 3.68 -9.03 -5.79
CA SER A 185 4.65 -10.12 -5.91
C SER A 185 4.08 -11.22 -6.80
N ASP A 186 4.96 -11.93 -7.51
CA ASP A 186 4.64 -13.18 -8.23
C ASP A 186 4.51 -14.41 -7.30
N ARG A 187 4.78 -14.24 -6.00
CA ARG A 187 4.73 -15.30 -4.99
C ARG A 187 3.28 -15.72 -4.68
N LYS A 188 3.05 -17.03 -4.65
CA LYS A 188 1.77 -17.69 -4.35
C LYS A 188 1.76 -18.28 -2.95
#